data_AF-A0A182M5X0-F1
#
_entry.id   AF-A0A182M5X0-F1
#
_cell.length_a   1.000
_cell.length_b   1.000
_cell.length_c   1.000
_cell.angle_alpha   90.00
_cell.angle_beta   90.00
_cell.angle_gamma   90.00
#
_symmetry.space_group_name_H-M   'P 1'
#
loop_
_entity.id
_entity.type
_entity.pdbx_description
1 polymer ?
#
loop_
_entity_poly.entity_id
_entity_poly.type
_entity_poly.pdbx_seq_one_letter_code
_entity_poly.pdbx_strand_id
1 'polypeptide(L)'
;LQSRSEQPEYSGVNWNNPRRSEYSGVDGVSEWMELRSRIRRIRRMFPTVRVSFTGPLRQTTPSDRYVVLLDIIPMDSRRYRYAYHRSSWLVAGKADPPPPARLYAHPDTPIGPDALRKQVISFEKVKLTNNEMDKNGQIVLNSMHRYQPRIHLVRLGPGQNIPNSPKELQEVDHKTYVFPETVFTAVTAYQNQLITKLKIDSNPFAKGFRDSSRLTDFDRGIQKAKGR
;
A
#
# COMPACT_ATOMS: atom_id res chain seq x y z
N LEU A 1 12.71 -16.60 12.20
CA LEU A 1 13.87 -15.92 11.57
C LEU A 1 14.29 -16.76 10.37
N GLN A 2 13.87 -16.36 9.17
CA GLN A 2 14.41 -16.93 7.94
C GLN A 2 14.71 -15.74 7.05
N SER A 3 15.99 -15.36 7.03
CA SER A 3 16.55 -14.44 6.06
C SER A 3 16.29 -15.05 4.68
N ARG A 4 15.25 -14.59 3.99
CA ARG A 4 15.18 -14.79 2.54
C ARG A 4 16.41 -14.11 1.98
N SER A 5 17.35 -14.93 1.53
CA SER A 5 18.47 -14.58 0.67
C SER A 5 18.07 -13.46 -0.27
N GLU A 6 18.87 -12.40 -0.33
CA GLU A 6 18.72 -11.26 -1.24
C GLU A 6 18.41 -11.79 -2.65
N GLN A 7 17.14 -11.71 -3.08
CA GLN A 7 16.83 -12.01 -4.47
C GLN A 7 17.53 -10.95 -5.31
N PRO A 8 18.19 -11.31 -6.43
CA PRO A 8 18.98 -10.36 -7.24
C PRO A 8 18.19 -9.12 -7.66
N GLU A 9 16.87 -9.27 -7.84
CA GLU A 9 15.93 -8.19 -8.18
C GLU A 9 15.81 -7.09 -7.13
N TYR A 10 16.03 -7.39 -5.84
CA TYR A 10 15.97 -6.42 -4.73
C TYR A 10 17.34 -5.89 -4.29
N SER A 11 18.42 -6.20 -5.02
CA SER A 11 19.77 -5.77 -4.66
C SER A 11 19.80 -4.26 -4.33
N GLY A 12 20.06 -3.92 -3.07
CA GLY A 12 20.19 -2.53 -2.63
C GLY A 12 18.91 -1.78 -2.26
N VAL A 13 17.75 -2.44 -2.16
CA VAL A 13 16.51 -1.84 -1.62
C VAL A 13 15.85 -2.75 -0.61
N ASN A 14 15.54 -2.20 0.56
CA ASN A 14 14.85 -2.91 1.64
C ASN A 14 13.44 -2.36 1.84
N TRP A 15 12.47 -3.26 1.91
CA TRP A 15 11.13 -2.93 2.40
C TRP A 15 11.12 -2.94 3.94
N ASN A 16 10.86 -1.78 4.54
CA ASN A 16 10.95 -1.56 5.97
C ASN A 16 9.56 -1.64 6.62
N ASN A 17 9.06 -2.86 6.83
CA ASN A 17 7.82 -3.09 7.58
C ASN A 17 8.12 -3.57 9.01
N PRO A 18 8.04 -2.69 10.04
CA PRO A 18 8.35 -3.06 11.42
C PRO A 18 7.37 -4.07 12.02
N ARG A 19 6.25 -4.36 11.36
CA ARG A 19 5.24 -5.35 11.80
C ARG A 19 5.15 -6.56 10.89
N ARG A 20 6.17 -6.84 10.06
CA ARG A 20 6.16 -7.94 9.07
C ARG A 20 5.73 -9.29 9.65
N SER A 21 6.12 -9.59 10.89
CA SER A 21 5.78 -10.84 11.60
C SER A 21 4.32 -10.93 12.06
N GLU A 22 3.61 -9.81 12.23
CA GLU A 22 2.17 -9.81 12.58
C GLU A 22 1.29 -10.23 11.38
N TYR A 23 1.89 -10.31 10.17
CA TYR A 23 1.18 -10.58 8.91
C TYR A 23 1.59 -11.90 8.26
N SER A 24 2.61 -12.59 8.75
CA SER A 24 3.03 -13.91 8.24
C SER A 24 2.15 -15.01 8.84
N GLY A 25 1.21 -15.55 8.05
CA GLY A 25 0.37 -16.68 8.49
C GLY A 25 -1.13 -16.52 8.25
N VAL A 26 -1.58 -15.43 7.62
CA VAL A 26 -2.97 -15.26 7.19
C VAL A 26 -3.04 -15.41 5.67
N ASP A 27 -3.49 -16.54 5.15
CA ASP A 27 -3.88 -16.64 3.74
C ASP A 27 -5.05 -15.68 3.50
N GLY A 28 -4.74 -14.47 3.03
CA GLY A 28 -5.68 -13.34 3.10
C GLY A 28 -5.07 -11.96 3.37
N VAL A 29 -3.74 -11.83 3.41
CA VAL A 29 -3.03 -10.53 3.36
C VAL A 29 -3.25 -9.80 2.00
N SER A 30 -4.41 -9.97 1.35
CA SER A 30 -4.77 -9.35 0.07
C SER A 30 -5.96 -8.39 0.21
N GLU A 31 -6.18 -7.77 1.38
CA GLU A 31 -7.40 -6.98 1.65
C GLU A 31 -7.14 -5.70 2.45
N TRP A 32 -6.10 -4.96 2.08
CA TRP A 32 -5.52 -3.94 2.98
C TRP A 32 -5.96 -2.49 2.75
N MET A 33 -6.70 -2.18 1.70
CA MET A 33 -6.95 -0.78 1.35
C MET A 33 -8.42 -0.47 1.12
N GLU A 34 -8.97 0.36 2.00
CA GLU A 34 -10.35 0.81 1.95
C GLU A 34 -10.47 2.13 1.16
N LEU A 35 -11.24 2.12 0.07
CA LEU A 35 -11.64 3.25 -0.76
C LEU A 35 -13.02 3.76 -0.32
N ARG A 36 -13.16 4.79 0.53
CA ARG A 36 -14.48 5.41 0.76
C ARG A 36 -14.61 6.81 0.19
N SER A 37 -15.66 6.99 -0.60
CA SER A 37 -16.29 8.26 -0.95
C SER A 37 -17.48 8.50 -0.01
N ARG A 38 -17.56 9.73 0.51
CA ARG A 38 -18.60 10.35 1.36
C ARG A 38 -18.47 10.14 2.87
N ILE A 39 -18.24 11.29 3.53
CA ILE A 39 -18.18 11.60 4.97
C ILE A 39 -16.79 11.49 5.61
N ARG A 40 -16.03 12.60 5.50
CA ARG A 40 -14.97 13.11 6.41
C ARG A 40 -14.02 12.09 7.05
N ARG A 41 -13.12 11.50 6.26
CA ARG A 41 -11.66 11.38 6.54
C ARG A 41 -11.00 10.48 5.49
N ILE A 42 -10.13 11.11 4.71
CA ILE A 42 -9.22 10.51 3.75
C ILE A 42 -8.35 9.44 4.45
N ARG A 43 -8.25 8.23 3.90
CA ARG A 43 -7.47 7.13 4.51
C ARG A 43 -6.14 6.90 3.78
N ARG A 44 -5.08 6.72 4.59
CA ARG A 44 -3.71 6.43 4.18
C ARG A 44 -3.54 4.91 3.98
N MET A 45 -2.62 4.48 3.13
CA MET A 45 -2.27 3.06 3.00
C MET A 45 -1.85 2.48 4.36
N PHE A 46 -2.31 1.28 4.69
CA PHE A 46 -1.86 0.56 5.88
C PHE A 46 -1.71 -0.95 5.58
N PRO A 47 -0.55 -1.58 5.83
CA PRO A 47 0.66 -0.95 6.33
C PRO A 47 1.21 0.09 5.35
N THR A 48 1.85 1.14 5.89
CA THR A 48 2.50 2.15 5.06
C THR A 48 3.63 1.49 4.28
N VAL A 49 3.71 1.74 2.96
CA VAL A 49 4.88 1.34 2.17
C VAL A 49 6.06 2.21 2.57
N ARG A 50 7.11 1.57 3.08
CA ARG A 50 8.36 2.21 3.52
C ARG A 50 9.55 1.49 2.91
N VAL A 51 10.49 2.23 2.34
CA VAL A 51 11.66 1.67 1.67
C VAL A 51 12.93 2.41 2.05
N SER A 52 14.06 1.71 2.07
CA SER A 52 15.40 2.32 2.16
C SER A 52 16.29 1.78 1.05
N PHE A 53 17.21 2.61 0.58
CA PHE A 53 18.11 2.30 -0.51
C PHE A 53 19.54 2.17 0.05
N THR A 54 20.13 0.99 -0.02
CA THR A 54 21.47 0.68 0.53
C THR A 54 22.48 0.28 -0.56
N GLY A 55 22.01 0.04 -1.78
CA GLY A 55 22.87 -0.36 -2.90
C GLY A 55 23.66 0.79 -3.51
N PRO A 56 24.57 0.47 -4.47
CA PRO A 56 25.29 1.48 -5.23
C PRO A 56 24.31 2.35 -6.01
N LEU A 57 24.32 3.65 -5.70
CA LEU A 57 23.56 4.66 -6.44
C LEU A 57 24.51 5.29 -7.46
N ARG A 58 24.23 5.11 -8.74
CA ARG A 58 24.99 5.70 -9.85
C ARG A 58 25.02 7.22 -9.75
N GLN A 59 26.20 7.79 -9.57
CA GLN A 59 26.42 9.24 -9.63
C GLN A 59 27.44 9.53 -10.74
N THR A 60 26.96 10.03 -11.88
CA THR A 60 27.81 10.47 -12.99
C THR A 60 28.21 11.93 -12.84
N THR A 61 27.34 12.75 -12.26
CA THR A 61 27.60 14.17 -12.02
C THR A 61 27.32 14.54 -10.56
N PRO A 62 28.03 15.54 -9.98
CA PRO A 62 27.75 16.01 -8.62
C PRO A 62 26.31 16.53 -8.42
N SER A 63 25.67 16.98 -9.50
CA SER A 63 24.31 17.50 -9.53
C SER A 63 23.23 16.43 -9.70
N ASP A 64 23.60 15.15 -9.89
CA ASP A 64 22.61 14.07 -9.99
C ASP A 64 21.72 14.01 -8.74
N ARG A 65 20.42 13.87 -8.97
CA ARG A 65 19.41 13.71 -7.92
C ARG A 65 18.58 12.46 -8.18
N TYR A 66 17.94 11.98 -7.14
CA TYR A 66 17.05 10.83 -7.19
C TYR A 66 15.63 11.21 -6.82
N VAL A 67 14.68 10.66 -7.56
CA VAL A 67 13.25 10.72 -7.25
C VAL A 67 12.76 9.33 -6.92
N VAL A 68 11.93 9.24 -5.89
CA VAL A 68 11.27 7.99 -5.52
C VAL A 68 9.78 8.15 -5.78
N LEU A 69 9.27 7.30 -6.67
CA LEU A 69 7.87 7.31 -7.11
C LEU A 69 7.16 6.05 -6.62
N LEU A 70 5.85 6.15 -6.45
CA LEU A 70 4.93 5.03 -6.26
C LEU A 70 3.90 5.05 -7.38
N ASP A 71 3.66 3.89 -7.97
CA ASP A 71 2.46 3.62 -8.74
C ASP A 71 1.74 2.38 -8.22
N ILE A 72 0.52 2.16 -8.69
CA ILE A 72 -0.30 1.02 -8.33
C ILE A 72 -0.93 0.48 -9.61
N ILE A 73 -0.58 -0.76 -9.98
CA ILE A 73 -1.05 -1.40 -11.21
C ILE A 73 -2.08 -2.50 -10.91
N PRO A 74 -3.08 -2.71 -11.78
CA PRO A 74 -3.99 -3.85 -11.65
C PRO A 74 -3.22 -5.17 -11.87
N MET A 75 -3.57 -6.21 -11.11
CA MET A 75 -2.94 -7.53 -11.19
C MET A 75 -3.57 -8.44 -12.26
N ASP A 76 -4.86 -8.25 -12.51
CA ASP A 76 -5.61 -9.07 -13.46
C ASP A 76 -6.82 -8.29 -14.01
N SER A 77 -7.51 -8.92 -14.96
CA SER A 77 -8.72 -8.41 -15.60
C SER A 77 -9.99 -8.99 -14.95
N ARG A 78 -9.98 -9.19 -13.62
CA ARG A 78 -11.11 -9.76 -12.88
C ARG A 78 -11.66 -8.81 -11.82
N ARG A 79 -12.98 -8.82 -11.68
CA ARG A 79 -13.69 -8.23 -10.54
C ARG A 79 -13.99 -9.30 -9.52
N TYR A 80 -13.78 -9.00 -8.25
CA TYR A 80 -13.90 -9.95 -7.16
C TYR A 80 -15.14 -9.69 -6.28
N ARG A 81 -15.53 -10.71 -5.51
CA ARG A 81 -16.49 -10.59 -4.40
C ARG A 81 -16.03 -11.47 -3.24
N TYR A 82 -16.34 -11.07 -2.02
CA TYR A 82 -16.06 -11.89 -0.85
C TYR A 82 -17.25 -12.82 -0.56
N ALA A 83 -16.98 -14.12 -0.42
CA ALA A 83 -17.97 -15.12 -0.04
C ALA A 83 -17.86 -15.40 1.45
N TYR A 84 -18.73 -14.77 2.24
CA TYR A 84 -18.72 -14.84 3.71
C TYR A 84 -18.79 -16.27 4.26
N HIS A 85 -19.64 -17.13 3.68
CA HIS A 85 -19.80 -18.52 4.14
C HIS A 85 -18.55 -19.41 3.90
N ARG A 86 -17.62 -18.98 3.04
CA ARG A 86 -16.36 -19.69 2.75
C ARG A 86 -15.13 -18.93 3.25
N SER A 87 -15.33 -17.74 3.80
CA SER A 87 -14.26 -16.79 4.15
C SER A 87 -13.24 -16.63 3.01
N SER A 88 -13.71 -16.51 1.77
CA SER A 88 -12.84 -16.55 0.59
C SER A 88 -13.22 -15.52 -0.48
N TRP A 89 -12.22 -15.03 -1.20
CA TRP A 89 -12.39 -14.20 -2.38
C TRP A 89 -12.74 -15.05 -3.61
N LEU A 90 -13.81 -14.70 -4.32
CA LEU A 90 -14.26 -15.34 -5.55
C LEU A 90 -14.25 -14.35 -6.71
N VAL A 91 -14.04 -14.85 -7.93
CA VAL A 91 -14.24 -14.07 -9.16
C VAL A 91 -15.74 -13.84 -9.34
N ALA A 92 -16.12 -12.58 -9.50
CA ALA A 92 -17.50 -12.15 -9.75
C ALA A 92 -17.75 -11.87 -11.24
N GLY A 93 -16.71 -11.49 -11.99
CA GLY A 93 -16.82 -11.20 -13.42
C GLY A 93 -15.55 -10.58 -14.00
N LYS A 94 -15.69 -9.96 -15.18
CA LYS A 94 -14.63 -9.17 -15.83
C LYS A 94 -14.37 -7.88 -15.04
N ALA A 95 -13.11 -7.42 -15.06
CA ALA A 95 -12.74 -6.14 -14.47
C ALA A 95 -13.47 -4.97 -15.12
N ASP A 96 -13.76 -3.95 -14.30
CA ASP A 96 -14.23 -2.64 -14.76
C ASP A 96 -13.07 -1.93 -15.50
N PRO A 97 -13.35 -0.98 -16.42
CA PRO A 97 -12.30 -0.20 -17.09
C PRO A 97 -11.33 0.43 -16.07
N PRO A 98 -10.00 0.29 -16.25
CA PRO A 98 -9.06 0.81 -15.28
C PRO A 98 -9.07 2.34 -15.28
N PRO A 99 -8.96 2.99 -14.11
CA PRO A 99 -8.82 4.44 -14.05
C PRO A 99 -7.47 4.88 -14.66
N PRO A 100 -7.33 6.16 -15.04
CA PRO A 100 -6.07 6.68 -15.54
C PRO A 100 -4.92 6.42 -14.55
N ALA A 101 -3.83 5.84 -15.05
CA ALA A 101 -2.66 5.56 -14.23
C ALA A 101 -2.02 6.86 -13.73
N ARG A 102 -1.61 6.88 -12.46
CA ARG A 102 -1.00 8.04 -11.79
C ARG A 102 0.29 7.65 -11.11
N LEU A 103 1.29 8.52 -11.22
CA LEU A 103 2.52 8.44 -10.44
C LEU A 103 2.39 9.35 -9.22
N TYR A 104 2.75 8.84 -8.05
CA TYR A 104 2.92 9.62 -6.84
C TYR A 104 4.40 9.86 -6.59
N ALA A 105 4.85 11.11 -6.69
CA ALA A 105 6.20 11.49 -6.32
C ALA A 105 6.31 11.73 -4.81
N HIS A 106 7.32 11.15 -4.18
CA HIS A 106 7.57 11.39 -2.76
C HIS A 106 7.93 12.87 -2.54
N PRO A 107 7.28 13.59 -1.59
CA PRO A 107 7.44 15.04 -1.44
C PRO A 107 8.86 15.47 -1.04
N ASP A 108 9.64 14.57 -0.43
CA ASP A 108 11.02 14.85 -0.01
C ASP A 108 12.05 14.60 -1.13
N THR A 109 11.58 14.41 -2.37
CA THR A 109 12.43 14.21 -3.56
C THR A 109 12.19 15.35 -4.57
N PRO A 110 13.19 15.75 -5.40
CA PRO A 110 14.47 15.08 -5.65
C PRO A 110 15.48 15.21 -4.52
N ILE A 111 16.24 14.15 -4.24
CA ILE A 111 17.23 14.11 -3.16
C ILE A 111 18.58 13.59 -3.65
N GLY A 112 19.68 14.06 -3.02
CA GLY A 112 21.02 13.57 -3.35
C GLY A 112 21.25 12.10 -2.92
N PRO A 113 22.19 11.38 -3.57
CA PRO A 113 22.44 9.97 -3.31
C PRO A 113 22.84 9.68 -1.85
N ASP A 114 23.66 10.55 -1.23
CA ASP A 114 24.08 10.38 0.17
C ASP A 114 22.93 10.48 1.16
N ALA A 115 22.04 11.46 0.97
CA ALA A 115 20.90 11.65 1.84
C ALA A 115 19.85 10.54 1.62
N LEU A 116 19.67 10.07 0.38
CA LEU A 116 18.79 8.94 0.08
C LEU A 116 19.19 7.67 0.84
N ARG A 117 20.50 7.37 0.93
CA ARG A 117 21.01 6.20 1.64
C ARG A 117 20.79 6.22 3.15
N LYS A 118 20.67 7.42 3.74
CA LYS A 118 20.62 7.61 5.20
C LYS A 118 19.21 7.57 5.78
N GLN A 119 18.18 7.48 4.95
CA GLN A 119 16.80 7.60 5.41
C GLN A 119 15.86 6.52 4.87
N VAL A 120 14.74 6.38 5.56
CA VAL A 120 13.61 5.55 5.11
C VAL A 120 12.58 6.47 4.45
N ILE A 121 12.30 6.22 3.19
CA ILE A 121 11.25 6.89 2.42
C ILE A 121 9.90 6.27 2.81
N SER A 122 8.92 7.10 3.19
CA SER A 122 7.64 6.65 3.75
C SER A 122 6.45 7.22 2.97
N PHE A 123 5.69 6.36 2.32
CA PHE A 123 4.51 6.73 1.55
C PHE A 123 3.25 6.93 2.42
N GLU A 124 3.41 7.40 3.66
CA GLU A 124 2.28 7.61 4.57
C GLU A 124 1.30 8.69 4.10
N LYS A 125 1.76 9.63 3.27
CA LYS A 125 0.94 10.73 2.75
C LYS A 125 0.15 10.34 1.51
N VAL A 126 0.36 9.14 0.96
CA VAL A 126 -0.39 8.62 -0.20
C VAL A 126 -1.84 8.40 0.18
N LYS A 127 -2.71 8.82 -0.74
CA LYS A 127 -4.16 8.75 -0.60
C LYS A 127 -4.74 8.00 -1.79
N LEU A 128 -5.67 7.10 -1.49
CA LEU A 128 -6.37 6.30 -2.48
C LEU A 128 -7.83 6.74 -2.52
N THR A 129 -8.41 6.77 -3.71
CA THR A 129 -9.80 7.19 -3.93
C THR A 129 -10.48 6.32 -4.98
N ASN A 130 -11.80 6.18 -4.89
CA ASN A 130 -12.62 5.60 -5.96
C ASN A 130 -13.33 6.68 -6.79
N ASN A 131 -13.00 7.96 -6.57
CA ASN A 131 -13.51 9.05 -7.38
C ASN A 131 -12.71 9.15 -8.69
N GLU A 132 -13.28 8.69 -9.78
CA GLU A 132 -12.68 8.76 -11.13
C GLU A 132 -12.36 10.19 -11.57
N MET A 133 -13.12 11.16 -11.06
CA MET A 133 -12.96 12.59 -11.37
C MET A 133 -12.06 13.32 -10.36
N ASP A 134 -11.20 12.61 -9.62
CA ASP A 134 -10.32 13.24 -8.63
C ASP A 134 -9.36 14.26 -9.28
N LYS A 135 -9.39 15.49 -8.78
CA LYS A 135 -8.51 16.60 -9.21
C LYS A 135 -7.35 16.87 -8.24
N ASN A 136 -7.25 16.10 -7.15
CA ASN A 136 -6.29 16.35 -6.07
C ASN A 136 -5.00 15.53 -6.19
N GLY A 137 -4.78 14.86 -7.32
CA GLY A 137 -3.62 14.00 -7.55
C GLY A 137 -3.60 12.73 -6.69
N GLN A 138 -4.74 12.27 -6.18
CA GLN A 138 -4.82 11.01 -5.41
C GLN A 138 -4.76 9.82 -6.37
N ILE A 139 -4.30 8.65 -5.91
CA ILE A 139 -4.31 7.46 -6.77
C ILE A 139 -5.73 6.93 -6.83
N VAL A 140 -6.30 6.85 -8.03
CA VAL A 140 -7.66 6.36 -8.26
C VAL A 140 -7.61 4.85 -8.48
N LEU A 141 -8.48 4.10 -7.80
CA LEU A 141 -8.59 2.64 -7.92
C LEU A 141 -10.05 2.22 -7.99
N ASN A 142 -10.32 1.13 -8.70
CA ASN A 142 -11.64 0.51 -8.72
C ASN A 142 -11.78 -0.40 -7.49
N SER A 143 -12.91 -0.30 -6.80
CA SER A 143 -13.22 -1.22 -5.70
C SER A 143 -13.38 -2.65 -6.22
N MET A 144 -13.08 -3.63 -5.38
CA MET A 144 -13.17 -5.07 -5.63
C MET A 144 -12.19 -5.60 -6.70
N HIS A 145 -11.06 -4.93 -6.89
CA HIS A 145 -9.99 -5.33 -7.82
C HIS A 145 -8.67 -5.51 -7.09
N ARG A 146 -7.81 -6.39 -7.60
CA ARG A 146 -6.47 -6.66 -7.05
C ARG A 146 -5.41 -5.78 -7.69
N TYR A 147 -4.52 -5.27 -6.86
CA TYR A 147 -3.50 -4.30 -7.23
C TYR A 147 -2.14 -4.63 -6.64
N GLN A 148 -1.09 -4.24 -7.36
CA GLN A 148 0.30 -4.33 -6.95
C GLN A 148 0.91 -2.92 -6.89
N PRO A 149 1.27 -2.42 -5.70
CA PRO A 149 2.12 -1.26 -5.55
C PRO A 149 3.51 -1.51 -6.14
N ARG A 150 4.08 -0.53 -6.84
CA ARG A 150 5.48 -0.58 -7.31
C ARG A 150 6.21 0.69 -6.94
N ILE A 151 7.47 0.54 -6.58
CA ILE A 151 8.36 1.65 -6.22
C ILE A 151 9.34 1.87 -7.36
N HIS A 152 9.47 3.11 -7.82
CA HIS A 152 10.42 3.47 -8.86
C HIS A 152 11.49 4.38 -8.27
N LEU A 153 12.75 4.06 -8.51
CA LEU A 153 13.88 4.92 -8.23
C LEU A 153 14.36 5.51 -9.55
N VAL A 154 14.12 6.81 -9.74
CA VAL A 154 14.49 7.55 -10.95
C VAL A 154 15.74 8.36 -10.66
N ARG A 155 16.72 8.32 -11.57
CA ARG A 155 17.89 9.19 -11.55
C ARG A 155 17.65 10.36 -12.48
N LEU A 156 17.73 11.57 -11.96
CA LEU A 156 17.63 12.81 -12.72
C LEU A 156 19.01 13.43 -12.89
N GLY A 157 19.40 13.64 -14.14
CA GLY A 157 20.51 14.50 -14.51
C GLY A 157 20.14 15.99 -14.48
N PRO A 158 21.10 16.88 -14.76
CA PRO A 158 20.88 18.32 -14.78
C PRO A 158 19.74 18.72 -15.73
N GLY A 159 18.78 19.51 -15.24
CA GLY A 159 17.68 20.03 -16.05
C GLY A 159 16.57 19.02 -16.39
N GLN A 160 16.65 17.76 -15.93
CA GLN A 160 15.57 16.79 -16.13
C GLN A 160 14.42 17.02 -15.14
N ASN A 161 13.19 16.92 -15.64
CA ASN A 161 11.97 17.03 -14.83
C ASN A 161 11.59 15.70 -14.19
N ILE A 162 10.83 15.78 -13.09
CA ILE A 162 10.20 14.61 -12.47
C ILE A 162 9.14 14.05 -13.43
N PRO A 163 9.18 12.76 -13.81
CA PRO A 163 8.14 12.18 -14.66
C PRO A 163 6.79 12.18 -13.93
N ASN A 164 5.75 12.67 -14.59
CA ASN A 164 4.40 12.78 -14.04
C ASN A 164 3.46 11.64 -14.49
N SER A 165 3.85 10.90 -15.52
CA SER A 165 3.05 9.86 -16.16
C SER A 165 3.86 8.59 -16.39
N PRO A 166 3.21 7.41 -16.48
CA PRO A 166 3.90 6.17 -16.78
C PRO A 166 4.68 6.20 -18.11
N LYS A 167 4.23 7.00 -19.08
CA LYS A 167 4.93 7.17 -20.35
C LYS A 167 6.26 7.89 -20.14
N GLU A 168 6.23 9.06 -19.50
CA GLU A 168 7.45 9.82 -19.18
C GLU A 168 8.42 9.02 -18.31
N LEU A 169 7.90 8.18 -17.40
CA LEU A 169 8.72 7.29 -16.58
C LEU A 169 9.54 6.29 -17.42
N GLN A 170 8.99 5.78 -18.53
CA GLN A 170 9.74 4.87 -19.42
C GLN A 170 10.85 5.58 -20.20
N GLU A 171 10.80 6.90 -20.30
CA GLU A 171 11.76 7.71 -21.06
C GLU A 171 12.97 8.14 -20.19
N VAL A 172 12.96 7.85 -18.88
CA VAL A 172 14.02 8.23 -17.93
C VAL A 172 14.76 7.03 -17.34
N ASP A 173 16.00 7.26 -16.91
CA ASP A 173 16.85 6.28 -16.20
C ASP A 173 16.20 5.94 -14.84
N HIS A 174 15.54 4.77 -14.77
CA HIS A 174 14.85 4.33 -13.57
C HIS A 174 14.97 2.82 -13.33
N LYS A 175 14.84 2.43 -12.06
CA LYS A 175 14.68 1.03 -11.65
C LYS A 175 13.37 0.86 -10.89
N THR A 176 12.65 -0.22 -11.20
CA THR A 176 11.36 -0.56 -10.57
C THR A 176 11.54 -1.72 -9.59
N TYR A 177 10.94 -1.59 -8.41
CA TYR A 177 10.93 -2.57 -7.34
C TYR A 177 9.49 -2.96 -7.01
N VAL A 178 9.22 -4.26 -6.98
CA VAL A 178 7.88 -4.81 -6.76
C VAL A 178 7.94 -5.75 -5.58
N PHE A 179 7.23 -5.48 -4.49
CA PHE A 179 7.19 -6.38 -3.34
C PHE A 179 5.91 -7.21 -3.41
N PRO A 180 5.96 -8.52 -3.76
CA PRO A 180 4.76 -9.34 -3.97
C PRO A 180 3.86 -9.41 -2.75
N GLU A 181 4.41 -9.28 -1.54
CA GLU A 181 3.64 -9.25 -0.29
C GLU A 181 2.82 -7.96 -0.09
N THR A 182 2.97 -6.97 -0.98
CA THR A 182 2.20 -5.71 -0.93
C THR A 182 0.94 -5.72 -1.81
N VAL A 183 0.64 -6.85 -2.47
CA VAL A 183 -0.61 -7.03 -3.23
C VAL A 183 -1.81 -6.83 -2.32
N PHE A 184 -2.82 -6.13 -2.82
CA PHE A 184 -4.06 -5.91 -2.07
C PHE A 184 -5.28 -5.86 -2.99
N THR A 185 -6.45 -6.13 -2.43
CA THR A 185 -7.75 -5.88 -3.03
C THR A 185 -8.27 -4.56 -2.51
N ALA A 186 -8.58 -3.62 -3.39
CA ALA A 186 -9.19 -2.36 -2.99
C ALA A 186 -10.67 -2.62 -2.65
N VAL A 187 -11.20 -2.08 -1.57
CA VAL A 187 -12.60 -2.32 -1.15
C VAL A 187 -13.21 -1.03 -0.62
N THR A 188 -14.51 -0.79 -0.75
CA THR A 188 -15.13 0.37 -0.07
C THR A 188 -15.47 0.12 1.39
N ALA A 189 -15.48 -1.14 1.81
CA ALA A 189 -15.66 -1.57 3.18
C ALA A 189 -14.91 -2.89 3.36
N TYR A 190 -14.31 -3.11 4.53
CA TYR A 190 -13.71 -4.41 4.86
C TYR A 190 -14.77 -5.50 4.73
N GLN A 191 -14.47 -6.57 3.99
CA GLN A 191 -15.36 -7.72 3.85
C GLN A 191 -15.01 -8.79 4.87
N ASN A 192 -13.71 -9.06 5.05
CA ASN A 192 -13.24 -10.01 6.05
C ASN A 192 -13.19 -9.37 7.46
N GLN A 193 -13.99 -9.90 8.39
CA GLN A 193 -14.02 -9.44 9.78
C GLN A 193 -12.69 -9.62 10.53
N LEU A 194 -11.87 -10.62 10.16
CA LEU A 194 -10.54 -10.81 10.72
C LEU A 194 -9.61 -9.65 10.35
N ILE A 195 -9.73 -9.12 9.13
CA ILE A 195 -8.99 -7.94 8.69
C ILE A 195 -9.46 -6.71 9.46
N THR A 196 -10.78 -6.54 9.66
CA THR A 196 -11.32 -5.46 10.50
C THR A 196 -10.71 -5.49 11.90
N LYS A 197 -10.68 -6.67 12.53
CA LYS A 197 -10.09 -6.86 13.86
C LYS A 197 -8.59 -6.52 13.86
N LEU A 198 -7.82 -7.09 12.94
CA LEU A 198 -6.39 -6.84 12.82
C LEU A 198 -6.06 -5.37 12.59
N LYS A 199 -6.87 -4.65 11.80
CA LYS A 199 -6.74 -3.21 11.59
C LYS A 199 -7.05 -2.42 12.86
N ILE A 200 -8.08 -2.78 13.61
CA ILE A 200 -8.41 -2.15 14.90
C ILE A 200 -7.23 -2.33 15.87
N ASP A 201 -6.69 -3.54 15.95
CA ASP A 201 -5.62 -3.91 16.88
C ASP A 201 -4.27 -3.27 16.48
N SER A 202 -3.96 -3.20 15.18
CA SER A 202 -2.64 -2.76 14.69
C SER A 202 -2.54 -1.27 14.39
N ASN A 203 -3.61 -0.63 13.93
CA ASN A 203 -3.59 0.77 13.52
C ASN A 203 -3.72 1.69 14.76
N PRO A 204 -2.73 2.54 15.08
CA PRO A 204 -2.79 3.45 16.22
C PRO A 204 -4.01 4.39 16.19
N PHE A 205 -4.48 4.75 14.99
CA PHE A 205 -5.64 5.64 14.81
C PHE A 205 -6.99 4.94 15.06
N ALA A 206 -7.02 3.62 15.24
CA ALA A 206 -8.22 2.84 15.51
C ALA A 206 -8.37 2.46 17.00
N LYS A 207 -7.53 3.02 17.90
CA LYS A 207 -7.51 2.66 19.32
C LYS A 207 -8.88 2.72 20.00
N GLY A 208 -9.72 3.71 19.66
CA GLY A 208 -11.05 3.88 20.25
C GLY A 208 -12.04 2.72 19.99
N PHE A 209 -11.78 1.87 19.00
CA PHE A 209 -12.61 0.69 18.71
C PHE A 209 -12.15 -0.58 19.45
N ARG A 210 -11.01 -0.53 20.16
CA ARG A 210 -10.43 -1.70 20.85
C ARG A 210 -11.19 -2.05 22.13
N ASP A 211 -11.74 -1.05 22.82
CA ASP A 211 -12.39 -1.24 24.11
C ASP A 211 -13.89 -1.58 23.98
N SER A 212 -14.54 -1.20 22.88
CA SER A 212 -15.94 -1.55 22.58
C SER A 212 -16.15 -3.05 22.40
N SER A 213 -15.16 -3.79 21.90
CA SER A 213 -15.25 -5.26 21.77
C SER A 213 -15.19 -5.96 23.13
N ARG A 214 -14.42 -5.42 24.09
CA ARG A 214 -14.29 -5.98 25.46
C ARG A 214 -15.57 -5.82 26.29
N LEU A 215 -16.33 -4.76 26.09
CA LEU A 215 -17.60 -4.52 26.80
C LEU A 215 -18.66 -5.57 26.44
N THR A 216 -18.71 -6.03 25.18
CA THR A 216 -19.67 -7.07 24.76
C THR A 216 -19.39 -8.47 25.34
N ASP A 217 -18.17 -8.72 25.81
CA ASP A 217 -17.83 -9.98 26.48
C ASP A 217 -18.19 -9.96 27.97
N PHE A 218 -18.12 -8.80 28.63
CA PHE A 218 -18.60 -8.62 30.01
C PHE A 218 -20.14 -8.75 30.11
N ASP A 219 -20.90 -8.18 29.17
CA ASP A 219 -22.36 -8.31 29.16
C ASP A 219 -22.84 -9.75 28.88
N ARG A 220 -22.09 -10.52 28.06
CA ARG A 220 -22.36 -11.95 27.85
C ARG A 220 -22.08 -12.82 29.07
N GLY A 221 -21.14 -12.40 29.93
CA GLY A 221 -20.88 -13.05 31.22
C GLY A 221 -22.01 -12.85 32.23
N ILE A 222 -22.61 -11.66 32.26
CA ILE A 222 -23.70 -11.32 33.20
C ILE A 222 -25.02 -12.00 32.81
N GLN A 223 -25.31 -12.17 31.52
CA GLN A 223 -26.52 -12.89 31.09
C GLN A 223 -26.47 -14.40 31.37
N LYS A 224 -25.29 -15.03 31.42
CA LYS A 224 -25.15 -16.43 31.82
C LYS A 224 -25.28 -16.66 33.34
N ALA A 225 -25.04 -15.64 34.15
CA ALA A 225 -25.14 -15.73 35.61
C ALA A 225 -26.56 -15.49 36.16
N LYS A 226 -27.48 -14.95 35.34
CA LYS A 226 -28.90 -14.72 35.70
C LYS A 226 -29.87 -15.82 35.26
N GLY A 227 -29.35 -16.91 34.68
CA GLY A 227 -30.13 -18.05 34.16
C GLY A 227 -29.96 -19.34 34.96
N ARG A 228 -29.73 -19.26 36.28
CA ARG A 228 -29.81 -20.38 37.21
C ARG A 228 -30.76 -20.05 38.33
#